data_AF-A0A7S1PQF8-F1
#
_entry.id   AF-A0A7S1PQF8-F1
#
_cell.length_a   1.000
_cell.length_b   1.000
_cell.length_c   1.000
_cell.angle_alpha   90.00
_cell.angle_beta   90.00
_cell.angle_gamma   90.00
#
_symmetry.space_group_name_H-M   'P 1'
#
loop_
_entity.id
_entity.type
_entity.pdbx_description
1 polymer ?
#
loop_
_entity_poly.entity_id
_entity_poly.type
_entity_poly.pdbx_seq_one_letter_code
_entity_poly.pdbx_strand_id
1 'polypeptide(L)'
;GLSGDADDLAAESRLTLNNLTVPEDTSTTRKPGEKTWVHSELCSYQEPFGGLQGKEARGPVIVKLWEWNYNDVARECEEFLGPNGFDAVQLSPITEHVLGFQWWTKYQPVSYGLNSRSGTKEDLERMVATCRANGVEIIVDVILNHMASACKEARRSAIGDAPEMPCTGWNGTRYGNRRTEGARGWDAAEPSLFHHKKDKELRNCVVGPSTGWLCGSPSLRDCSCCACDMYGGLPDWRTETQAVRDIHRRHLEELFSMGITMLRVDAAIYSEVDDLAAILNVYPWDFIFQEWWGEFPDAKRTKFVGHYRDVAYRWKLVNALANRDISEFHKVFDVKSGVHGVPQENAMYPLLYHDGRSQDA
;
A
#
# COMPACT_ATOMS: atom_id res chain seq x y z
N GLY A 1 2.11 -12.80 -60.18
CA GLY A 1 3.35 -12.44 -59.48
C GLY A 1 2.96 -11.86 -58.14
N LEU A 2 3.63 -12.18 -57.03
CA LEU A 2 5.08 -12.08 -56.82
C LEU A 2 5.59 -10.66 -57.06
N SER A 3 5.68 -9.88 -55.98
CA SER A 3 6.95 -9.30 -55.49
C SER A 3 6.63 -8.49 -54.24
N GLY A 4 7.07 -8.95 -53.07
CA GLY A 4 7.49 -7.99 -52.04
C GLY A 4 8.95 -7.63 -52.32
N ASP A 5 9.45 -6.58 -51.69
CA ASP A 5 10.82 -6.50 -51.22
C ASP A 5 10.86 -5.57 -50.01
N ALA A 6 11.78 -5.87 -49.09
CA ALA A 6 11.97 -5.19 -47.83
C ALA A 6 13.28 -4.38 -47.84
N ASP A 7 13.52 -3.68 -46.74
CA ASP A 7 14.77 -2.98 -46.38
C ASP A 7 15.09 -1.76 -47.29
N ASP A 8 15.73 -0.70 -46.82
CA ASP A 8 16.51 -0.48 -45.60
C ASP A 8 16.46 1.02 -45.20
N LEU A 9 17.26 1.42 -44.22
CA LEU A 9 17.63 2.77 -43.72
C LEU A 9 17.09 3.12 -42.33
N ALA A 10 17.74 2.53 -41.33
CA ALA A 10 17.89 3.17 -40.03
C ALA A 10 18.75 4.45 -40.15
N ALA A 11 18.26 5.57 -39.60
CA ALA A 11 19.07 6.74 -39.28
C ALA A 11 18.49 7.45 -38.04
N GLU A 12 19.34 7.71 -37.06
CA GLU A 12 18.97 8.33 -35.79
C GLU A 12 18.56 9.81 -35.96
N SER A 13 17.64 10.33 -35.14
CA SER A 13 18.03 11.25 -34.04
C SER A 13 16.87 12.03 -33.41
N ARG A 14 17.09 12.36 -32.12
CA ARG A 14 16.54 13.51 -31.34
C ARG A 14 15.09 13.46 -30.82
N LEU A 15 15.01 13.47 -29.49
CA LEU A 15 13.85 13.85 -28.68
C LEU A 15 13.29 15.24 -29.06
N THR A 16 11.97 15.42 -28.96
CA THR A 16 11.39 16.37 -27.99
C THR A 16 9.89 16.11 -27.79
N LEU A 17 9.48 15.97 -26.52
CA LEU A 17 8.07 16.03 -26.11
C LEU A 17 7.59 17.49 -26.18
N ASN A 18 6.47 17.75 -26.87
CA ASN A 18 5.57 18.87 -26.57
C ASN A 18 4.23 18.72 -27.31
N ASN A 19 3.15 19.12 -26.63
CA ASN A 19 1.78 19.33 -27.12
C ASN A 19 1.00 18.09 -27.64
N LEU A 20 0.23 17.47 -26.73
CA LEU A 20 -0.92 16.63 -27.07
C LEU A 20 -2.23 17.39 -26.83
N THR A 21 -2.96 17.67 -27.91
CA THR A 21 -4.41 17.92 -27.90
C THR A 21 -5.11 16.67 -28.41
N VAL A 22 -6.04 16.13 -27.64
CA VAL A 22 -6.77 14.89 -27.98
C VAL A 22 -7.98 15.21 -28.87
N PRO A 23 -8.14 14.59 -30.05
CA PRO A 23 -9.36 14.65 -30.84
C PRO A 23 -10.39 13.62 -30.36
N GLU A 24 -11.68 13.93 -30.50
CA GLU A 24 -12.76 12.94 -30.33
C GLU A 24 -12.73 11.89 -31.45
N ASP A 25 -12.99 10.61 -31.13
CA ASP A 25 -13.19 9.56 -32.13
C ASP A 25 -14.59 8.93 -32.01
N THR A 26 -15.20 8.72 -33.17
CA THR A 26 -16.60 8.34 -33.34
C THR A 26 -16.75 6.90 -33.81
N SER A 27 -17.09 6.01 -32.88
CA SER A 27 -17.69 4.68 -33.09
C SER A 27 -16.84 3.60 -33.81
N THR A 28 -16.75 2.43 -33.19
CA THR A 28 -16.98 1.14 -33.88
C THR A 28 -17.49 0.09 -32.88
N THR A 29 -18.25 -0.89 -33.40
CA THR A 29 -19.00 -1.88 -32.63
C THR A 29 -18.12 -3.01 -32.08
N ARG A 30 -18.30 -3.39 -30.80
CA ARG A 30 -17.46 -4.40 -30.11
C ARG A 30 -18.24 -5.64 -29.67
N LYS A 31 -17.57 -6.81 -29.68
CA LYS A 31 -18.16 -8.12 -29.33
C LYS A 31 -18.05 -8.42 -27.82
N PRO A 32 -18.93 -9.27 -27.23
CA PRO A 32 -18.81 -9.67 -25.84
C PRO A 32 -17.62 -10.62 -25.65
N GLY A 33 -16.64 -10.27 -24.81
CA GLY A 33 -15.54 -11.16 -24.43
C GLY A 33 -14.19 -10.50 -24.10
N GLU A 34 -13.93 -9.27 -24.55
CA GLU A 34 -12.69 -8.57 -24.21
C GLU A 34 -12.82 -7.81 -22.88
N LYS A 35 -12.21 -8.34 -21.81
CA LYS A 35 -11.86 -7.55 -20.62
C LYS A 35 -10.48 -6.93 -20.84
N THR A 36 -10.44 -5.67 -21.27
CA THR A 36 -9.24 -4.84 -21.20
C THR A 36 -9.49 -3.68 -20.27
N TRP A 37 -8.89 -3.78 -19.08
CA TRP A 37 -8.21 -2.74 -18.29
C TRP A 37 -8.59 -1.26 -18.51
N VAL A 38 -8.58 -0.52 -17.39
CA VAL A 38 -8.19 0.90 -17.31
C VAL A 38 -9.22 1.99 -17.71
N HIS A 39 -9.49 2.90 -16.76
CA HIS A 39 -10.11 4.23 -16.87
C HIS A 39 -9.88 4.95 -15.54
N SER A 40 -10.51 6.08 -15.18
CA SER A 40 -9.85 7.07 -14.28
C SER A 40 -8.41 7.39 -14.75
N GLU A 41 -8.23 7.23 -16.06
CA GLU A 41 -7.00 7.00 -16.82
C GLU A 41 -6.13 5.76 -16.44
N LEU A 42 -6.26 5.12 -15.24
CA LEU A 42 -5.70 3.77 -14.94
C LEU A 42 -6.59 2.77 -14.11
N CYS A 43 -7.36 3.15 -13.08
CA CYS A 43 -8.36 2.26 -12.45
C CYS A 43 -9.79 2.56 -12.97
N SER A 44 -10.31 1.78 -13.93
CA SER A 44 -11.70 1.98 -14.41
C SER A 44 -12.67 1.57 -13.31
N TYR A 45 -13.01 2.49 -12.40
CA TYR A 45 -14.05 2.23 -11.42
C TYR A 45 -15.43 2.31 -12.08
N GLN A 46 -15.71 1.30 -12.91
CA GLN A 46 -17.04 0.71 -12.91
C GLN A 46 -17.23 0.09 -11.52
N GLU A 47 -18.40 0.29 -10.92
CA GLU A 47 -18.78 -0.51 -9.74
C GLU A 47 -18.57 -2.00 -10.06
N PRO A 48 -18.05 -2.79 -9.12
CA PRO A 48 -17.77 -4.20 -9.37
C PRO A 48 -19.08 -4.94 -9.72
N PHE A 49 -19.21 -5.30 -11.00
CA PHE A 49 -20.03 -6.43 -11.42
C PHE A 49 -19.39 -7.69 -10.83
N GLY A 50 -19.78 -7.97 -9.59
CA GLY A 50 -19.15 -8.93 -8.72
C GLY A 50 -19.31 -10.37 -9.16
N GLY A 51 -18.38 -11.19 -8.66
CA GLY A 51 -18.30 -12.62 -8.90
C GLY A 51 -17.52 -12.96 -10.17
N LEU A 52 -16.96 -14.17 -10.19
CA LEU A 52 -16.26 -14.77 -11.33
C LEU A 52 -17.09 -14.85 -12.64
N GLN A 53 -18.38 -14.46 -12.59
CA GLN A 53 -19.33 -14.49 -13.69
C GLN A 53 -20.03 -13.15 -13.96
N GLY A 54 -19.75 -12.08 -13.18
CA GLY A 54 -20.21 -10.70 -13.45
C GLY A 54 -21.72 -10.50 -13.59
N LYS A 55 -22.52 -11.05 -12.66
CA LYS A 55 -24.00 -11.04 -12.74
C LYS A 55 -24.74 -10.36 -11.61
N GLU A 56 -24.07 -10.07 -10.49
CA GLU A 56 -24.69 -9.43 -9.32
C GLU A 56 -23.83 -8.27 -8.84
N ALA A 57 -24.45 -7.15 -8.49
CA ALA A 57 -23.78 -6.02 -7.86
C ALA A 57 -23.43 -6.40 -6.42
N ARG A 58 -22.16 -6.24 -6.04
CA ARG A 58 -21.73 -6.42 -4.64
C ARG A 58 -21.73 -5.09 -3.90
N GLY A 59 -21.94 -5.15 -2.59
CA GLY A 59 -21.83 -3.96 -1.77
C GLY A 59 -20.37 -3.51 -1.73
N PRO A 60 -20.04 -2.20 -1.81
CA PRO A 60 -18.67 -1.68 -1.80
C PRO A 60 -18.03 -1.75 -0.40
N VAL A 61 -18.31 -2.81 0.36
CA VAL A 61 -17.96 -2.97 1.77
C VAL A 61 -16.71 -3.84 1.87
N ILE A 62 -15.69 -3.24 2.46
CA ILE A 62 -14.40 -3.86 2.77
C ILE A 62 -14.35 -4.17 4.27
N VAL A 63 -13.81 -5.33 4.65
CA VAL A 63 -13.54 -5.68 6.06
C VAL A 63 -12.03 -5.84 6.30
N LYS A 64 -11.48 -5.31 7.40
CA LYS A 64 -10.10 -5.62 7.82
C LYS A 64 -10.10 -6.74 8.87
N LEU A 65 -9.71 -7.94 8.48
CA LEU A 65 -9.52 -9.07 9.42
C LEU A 65 -8.14 -8.97 10.09
N TRP A 66 -8.04 -7.98 10.98
CA TRP A 66 -6.79 -7.60 11.64
C TRP A 66 -6.24 -8.70 12.55
N GLU A 67 -4.99 -9.09 12.31
CA GLU A 67 -4.28 -10.19 12.99
C GLU A 67 -4.79 -11.61 12.77
N TRP A 68 -5.75 -11.83 11.86
CA TRP A 68 -6.17 -13.18 11.51
C TRP A 68 -5.07 -13.96 10.77
N ASN A 69 -5.06 -15.28 10.92
CA ASN A 69 -4.22 -16.16 10.12
C ASN A 69 -4.91 -16.50 8.79
N TYR A 70 -4.14 -16.89 7.78
CA TYR A 70 -4.66 -17.06 6.42
C TYR A 70 -5.70 -18.20 6.32
N ASN A 71 -5.60 -19.26 7.13
CA ASN A 71 -6.57 -20.35 7.13
C ASN A 71 -7.94 -19.91 7.69
N ASP A 72 -7.96 -19.06 8.73
CA ASP A 72 -9.19 -18.49 9.26
C ASP A 72 -9.81 -17.47 8.29
N VAL A 73 -9.00 -16.64 7.61
CA VAL A 73 -9.48 -15.73 6.55
C VAL A 73 -10.09 -16.52 5.38
N ALA A 74 -9.45 -17.61 4.94
CA ALA A 74 -9.96 -18.46 3.87
C ALA A 74 -11.34 -19.04 4.21
N ARG A 75 -11.51 -19.53 5.45
CA ARG A 75 -12.80 -20.04 5.95
C ARG A 75 -13.84 -18.93 6.04
N GLU A 76 -13.48 -17.76 6.57
CA GLU A 76 -14.38 -16.61 6.68
C GLU A 76 -14.86 -16.11 5.30
N CYS A 77 -14.01 -16.19 4.27
CA CYS A 77 -14.37 -15.90 2.89
C CYS A 77 -15.45 -16.86 2.32
N GLU A 78 -15.35 -18.16 2.64
CA GLU A 78 -16.26 -19.21 2.18
C GLU A 78 -17.57 -19.23 2.98
N GLU A 79 -17.49 -19.19 4.31
CA GLU A 79 -18.63 -19.36 5.22
C GLU A 79 -19.43 -18.08 5.42
N PHE A 80 -18.81 -16.89 5.31
CA PHE A 80 -19.45 -15.63 5.69
C PHE A 80 -19.31 -14.50 4.65
N LEU A 81 -18.11 -14.05 4.30
CA LEU A 81 -17.92 -12.81 3.51
C LEU A 81 -18.47 -12.94 2.09
N GLY A 82 -18.20 -14.04 1.39
CA GLY A 82 -18.77 -14.34 0.07
C GLY A 82 -20.29 -14.42 0.10
N PRO A 83 -20.90 -15.28 0.95
CA PRO A 83 -22.35 -15.37 1.11
C PRO A 83 -23.05 -14.07 1.52
N ASN A 84 -22.38 -13.17 2.25
CA ASN A 84 -22.95 -11.88 2.68
C ASN A 84 -22.55 -10.70 1.76
N GLY A 85 -21.90 -10.96 0.63
CA GLY A 85 -21.68 -9.96 -0.43
C GLY A 85 -20.65 -8.87 -0.11
N PHE A 86 -19.68 -9.15 0.77
CA PHE A 86 -18.50 -8.30 0.94
C PHE A 86 -17.66 -8.30 -0.35
N ASP A 87 -17.10 -7.15 -0.71
CA ASP A 87 -16.30 -7.03 -1.93
C ASP A 87 -14.87 -7.51 -1.70
N ALA A 88 -14.23 -7.06 -0.62
CA ALA A 88 -12.83 -7.41 -0.32
C ALA A 88 -12.52 -7.56 1.18
N VAL A 89 -11.47 -8.35 1.45
CA VAL A 89 -10.85 -8.50 2.77
C VAL A 89 -9.47 -7.84 2.80
N GLN A 90 -9.26 -6.93 3.75
CA GLN A 90 -7.93 -6.40 4.07
C GLN A 90 -7.23 -7.26 5.13
N LEU A 91 -6.00 -7.64 4.83
CA LEU A 91 -5.12 -8.39 5.72
C LEU A 91 -4.30 -7.46 6.65
N SER A 92 -3.62 -8.03 7.64
CA SER A 92 -2.41 -7.42 8.21
C SER A 92 -1.23 -7.58 7.23
N PRO A 93 -0.10 -6.86 7.41
CA PRO A 93 1.07 -7.02 6.54
C PRO A 93 1.55 -8.49 6.46
N ILE A 94 1.80 -8.93 5.23
CA ILE A 94 2.10 -10.34 4.90
C ILE A 94 3.60 -10.66 4.84
N THR A 95 4.45 -9.64 4.81
CA THR A 95 5.90 -9.75 4.75
C THR A 95 6.48 -10.29 6.06
N GLU A 96 7.61 -10.99 5.98
CA GLU A 96 8.39 -11.39 7.15
C GLU A 96 8.78 -10.15 7.97
N HIS A 97 8.65 -10.26 9.28
CA HIS A 97 8.78 -9.15 10.19
C HIS A 97 9.60 -9.50 11.43
N VAL A 98 9.85 -8.52 12.30
CA VAL A 98 10.55 -8.77 13.57
C VAL A 98 9.81 -9.75 14.47
N LEU A 99 10.54 -10.52 15.28
CA LEU A 99 9.98 -11.40 16.28
C LEU A 99 9.22 -10.62 17.37
N GLY A 100 8.11 -11.20 17.83
CA GLY A 100 7.28 -10.68 18.92
C GLY A 100 5.80 -11.01 18.75
N PHE A 101 4.99 -10.68 19.77
CA PHE A 101 3.54 -10.93 19.79
C PHE A 101 2.71 -9.65 19.69
N GLN A 102 3.35 -8.47 19.80
CA GLN A 102 2.70 -7.19 19.61
C GLN A 102 2.23 -7.06 18.16
N TRP A 103 1.05 -6.50 17.96
CA TRP A 103 0.47 -6.33 16.62
C TRP A 103 1.39 -5.54 15.67
N TRP A 104 2.05 -4.49 16.21
CA TRP A 104 2.91 -3.59 15.43
C TRP A 104 4.18 -4.24 14.92
N THR A 105 4.54 -5.46 15.37
CA THR A 105 5.75 -6.14 14.83
C THR A 105 5.64 -6.36 13.33
N LYS A 106 4.44 -6.63 12.80
CA LYS A 106 4.20 -6.79 11.36
C LYS A 106 4.53 -5.54 10.53
N TYR A 107 4.55 -4.36 11.17
CA TYR A 107 4.90 -3.07 10.56
C TYR A 107 6.41 -2.79 10.64
N GLN A 108 7.21 -3.82 10.91
CA GLN A 108 8.67 -3.78 10.90
C GLN A 108 9.19 -4.95 10.03
N PRO A 109 9.15 -4.79 8.69
CA PRO A 109 9.53 -5.85 7.78
C PRO A 109 11.04 -6.11 7.84
N VAL A 110 11.40 -7.38 7.79
CA VAL A 110 12.79 -7.88 7.82
C VAL A 110 13.23 -8.33 6.42
N SER A 111 12.30 -8.81 5.61
CA SER A 111 12.52 -9.26 4.23
C SER A 111 11.20 -9.15 3.44
N TYR A 112 11.25 -9.41 2.12
CA TYR A 112 10.04 -9.59 1.30
C TYR A 112 9.69 -11.09 1.13
N GLY A 113 10.09 -11.93 2.10
CA GLY A 113 9.52 -13.26 2.33
C GLY A 113 8.05 -13.16 2.77
N LEU A 114 7.20 -14.11 2.34
CA LEU A 114 5.75 -14.09 2.61
C LEU A 114 5.34 -15.00 3.79
N ASN A 115 6.31 -15.46 4.58
CA ASN A 115 6.09 -16.20 5.82
C ASN A 115 6.02 -15.20 6.99
N SER A 116 4.83 -15.05 7.58
CA SER A 116 4.55 -14.10 8.66
C SER A 116 3.86 -14.77 9.83
N ARG A 117 3.54 -14.00 10.89
CA ARG A 117 2.70 -14.50 12.00
C ARG A 117 1.29 -14.95 11.56
N SER A 118 0.83 -14.57 10.35
CA SER A 118 -0.45 -15.03 9.81
C SER A 118 -0.39 -16.38 9.05
N GLY A 119 0.80 -16.94 8.78
CA GLY A 119 0.95 -18.22 8.09
C GLY A 119 2.13 -18.24 7.12
N THR A 120 2.28 -19.34 6.38
CA THR A 120 3.30 -19.45 5.32
C THR A 120 2.83 -18.82 4.01
N LYS A 121 3.73 -18.73 3.02
CA LYS A 121 3.40 -18.37 1.64
C LYS A 121 2.34 -19.30 1.05
N GLU A 122 2.44 -20.61 1.29
CA GLU A 122 1.48 -21.59 0.77
C GLU A 122 0.10 -21.44 1.44
N ASP A 123 0.05 -21.03 2.70
CA ASP A 123 -1.21 -20.69 3.39
C ASP A 123 -1.84 -19.43 2.78
N LEU A 124 -1.02 -18.42 2.45
CA LEU A 124 -1.46 -17.19 1.78
C LEU A 124 -2.00 -17.48 0.38
N GLU A 125 -1.29 -18.25 -0.44
CA GLU A 125 -1.70 -18.63 -1.80
C GLU A 125 -3.05 -19.37 -1.80
N ARG A 126 -3.24 -20.32 -0.85
CA ARG A 126 -4.52 -21.02 -0.70
C ARG A 126 -5.64 -20.08 -0.25
N MET A 127 -5.37 -19.16 0.67
CA MET A 127 -6.37 -18.18 1.12
C MET A 127 -6.79 -17.25 -0.01
N VAL A 128 -5.84 -16.72 -0.79
CA VAL A 128 -6.13 -15.87 -1.96
C VAL A 128 -7.00 -16.65 -2.96
N ALA A 129 -6.65 -17.91 -3.26
CA ALA A 129 -7.44 -18.76 -4.15
C ALA A 129 -8.87 -19.01 -3.61
N THR A 130 -9.03 -19.35 -2.32
CA THR A 130 -10.36 -19.59 -1.70
C THR A 130 -11.20 -18.34 -1.65
N CYS A 131 -10.64 -17.19 -1.25
CA CYS A 131 -11.36 -15.93 -1.23
C CYS A 131 -11.81 -15.53 -2.63
N ARG A 132 -10.92 -15.57 -3.63
CA ARG A 132 -11.28 -15.30 -5.04
C ARG A 132 -12.28 -16.28 -5.63
N ALA A 133 -12.27 -17.56 -5.22
CA ALA A 133 -13.26 -18.55 -5.64
C ALA A 133 -14.68 -18.21 -5.15
N ASN A 134 -14.79 -17.68 -3.93
CA ASN A 134 -16.01 -17.09 -3.37
C ASN A 134 -16.21 -15.63 -3.83
N GLY A 135 -15.25 -15.09 -4.59
CA GLY A 135 -15.19 -13.74 -5.13
C GLY A 135 -14.96 -12.65 -4.08
N VAL A 136 -14.45 -12.95 -2.90
CA VAL A 136 -13.93 -11.91 -2.01
C VAL A 136 -12.53 -11.53 -2.53
N GLU A 137 -12.35 -10.28 -2.92
CA GLU A 137 -11.05 -9.75 -3.36
C GLU A 137 -10.11 -9.51 -2.15
N ILE A 138 -8.81 -9.39 -2.39
CA ILE A 138 -7.80 -9.31 -1.32
C ILE A 138 -7.08 -7.97 -1.40
N ILE A 139 -7.12 -7.23 -0.28
CA ILE A 139 -6.33 -6.02 -0.06
C ILE A 139 -5.12 -6.39 0.81
N VAL A 140 -3.93 -6.35 0.24
CA VAL A 140 -2.68 -6.49 1.02
C VAL A 140 -2.27 -5.16 1.61
N ASP A 141 -1.80 -5.23 2.85
CA ASP A 141 -1.20 -4.12 3.58
C ASP A 141 0.31 -4.08 3.28
N VAL A 142 0.73 -3.21 2.35
CA VAL A 142 2.13 -3.15 1.86
C VAL A 142 2.92 -2.01 2.51
N ILE A 143 4.14 -2.34 2.92
CA ILE A 143 5.07 -1.42 3.59
C ILE A 143 6.19 -1.10 2.61
N LEU A 144 6.10 0.09 2.00
CA LEU A 144 7.05 0.58 0.99
C LEU A 144 7.96 1.68 1.54
N ASN A 145 7.69 2.17 2.76
CA ASN A 145 8.42 3.30 3.33
C ASN A 145 9.68 2.90 4.08
N HIS A 146 9.64 1.82 4.87
CA HIS A 146 10.67 1.54 5.86
C HIS A 146 10.87 0.04 6.12
N MET A 147 11.98 -0.27 6.78
CA MET A 147 12.29 -1.62 7.28
C MET A 147 12.31 -1.70 8.82
N ALA A 148 12.61 -2.88 9.35
CA ALA A 148 12.70 -3.14 10.78
C ALA A 148 13.73 -2.28 11.52
N SER A 149 13.38 -1.91 12.76
CA SER A 149 14.34 -1.29 13.67
C SER A 149 15.46 -2.26 14.04
N ALA A 150 16.70 -1.75 14.11
CA ALA A 150 17.83 -2.50 14.64
C ALA A 150 17.51 -3.11 16.02
N CYS A 151 17.78 -4.40 16.24
CA CYS A 151 17.71 -5.01 17.57
C CYS A 151 18.80 -4.45 18.52
N LYS A 152 18.73 -4.80 19.80
CA LYS A 152 19.64 -4.28 20.85
C LYS A 152 21.10 -4.61 20.57
N GLU A 153 21.35 -5.77 19.96
CA GLU A 153 22.65 -6.31 19.59
C GLU A 153 23.21 -5.52 18.39
N ALA A 154 22.40 -5.32 17.35
CA ALA A 154 22.77 -4.50 16.18
C ALA A 154 23.07 -3.03 16.53
N ARG A 155 22.35 -2.46 17.50
CA ARG A 155 22.64 -1.11 18.03
C ARG A 155 24.00 -1.03 18.74
N ARG A 156 24.50 -2.16 19.27
CA ARG A 156 25.85 -2.27 19.87
C ARG A 156 26.92 -2.60 18.84
N SER A 157 26.59 -3.23 17.70
CA SER A 157 27.55 -3.50 16.61
C SER A 157 28.24 -2.24 16.10
N ALA A 158 27.58 -1.08 16.15
CA ALA A 158 28.15 0.24 15.85
C ALA A 158 29.29 0.70 16.80
N ILE A 159 29.73 -0.15 17.74
CA ILE A 159 30.80 0.11 18.72
C ILE A 159 32.01 -0.84 18.49
N GLY A 160 31.90 -1.87 17.65
CA GLY A 160 33.07 -2.57 17.07
C GLY A 160 33.08 -4.11 17.11
N ASP A 161 32.31 -4.76 17.98
CA ASP A 161 32.54 -6.19 18.33
C ASP A 161 31.40 -7.18 18.02
N ALA A 162 30.26 -6.73 17.47
CA ALA A 162 29.10 -7.60 17.23
C ALA A 162 28.83 -7.83 15.73
N PRO A 163 28.28 -9.00 15.32
CA PRO A 163 27.99 -9.29 13.92
C PRO A 163 27.12 -8.21 13.27
N GLU A 164 27.32 -7.97 11.97
CA GLU A 164 26.59 -6.93 11.23
C GLU A 164 25.07 -7.18 11.21
N MET A 165 24.67 -8.45 11.16
CA MET A 165 23.28 -8.91 11.20
C MET A 165 23.06 -9.89 12.38
N PRO A 166 22.96 -9.40 13.62
CA PRO A 166 22.82 -10.24 14.81
C PRO A 166 21.35 -10.51 15.18
N CYS A 167 20.41 -9.88 14.47
CA CYS A 167 18.96 -10.02 14.70
C CYS A 167 18.39 -11.13 13.80
N THR A 168 17.25 -11.71 14.19
CA THR A 168 16.56 -12.78 13.45
C THR A 168 15.10 -12.40 13.24
N GLY A 169 14.61 -12.51 12.01
CA GLY A 169 13.22 -12.30 11.60
C GLY A 169 12.31 -13.49 11.90
N TRP A 170 11.02 -13.34 11.63
CA TRP A 170 10.00 -14.35 11.88
C TRP A 170 10.26 -15.69 11.18
N ASN A 171 10.85 -15.66 9.99
CA ASN A 171 11.17 -16.83 9.16
C ASN A 171 12.67 -17.19 9.21
N GLY A 172 13.42 -16.63 10.17
CA GLY A 172 14.83 -16.90 10.37
C GLY A 172 15.80 -15.94 9.66
N THR A 173 15.31 -15.05 8.79
CA THR A 173 16.18 -14.12 8.03
C THR A 173 16.96 -13.21 8.97
N ARG A 174 18.28 -13.15 8.77
CA ARG A 174 19.15 -12.31 9.58
C ARG A 174 19.12 -10.86 9.12
N TYR A 175 19.07 -9.96 10.09
CA TYR A 175 19.11 -8.53 9.84
C TYR A 175 19.88 -7.77 10.92
N GLY A 176 20.15 -6.50 10.66
CA GLY A 176 20.92 -5.60 11.50
C GLY A 176 20.38 -4.18 11.46
N ASN A 177 21.26 -3.21 11.70
CA ASN A 177 20.90 -1.80 11.51
C ASN A 177 21.01 -1.45 10.02
N ARG A 178 19.88 -1.15 9.36
CA ARG A 178 19.82 -0.80 7.93
C ARG A 178 20.40 -1.88 7.01
N ARG A 179 20.19 -3.14 7.37
CA ARG A 179 20.85 -4.29 6.75
C ARG A 179 20.00 -5.54 6.89
N THR A 180 19.82 -6.32 5.83
CA THR A 180 19.16 -7.64 5.86
C THR A 180 19.75 -8.55 4.79
N GLU A 181 19.85 -9.85 5.08
CA GLU A 181 20.30 -10.85 4.08
C GLU A 181 19.21 -11.18 3.05
N GLY A 182 17.96 -10.79 3.33
CA GLY A 182 16.80 -11.08 2.48
C GLY A 182 16.35 -12.54 2.55
N ALA A 183 15.11 -12.82 2.15
CA ALA A 183 14.56 -14.18 2.08
C ALA A 183 14.46 -14.71 0.63
N ARG A 184 14.67 -13.84 -0.37
CA ARG A 184 14.32 -14.05 -1.78
C ARG A 184 15.50 -13.94 -2.74
N GLY A 185 16.67 -13.53 -2.24
CA GLY A 185 17.90 -13.34 -3.02
C GLY A 185 17.94 -12.05 -3.82
N TRP A 186 16.83 -11.30 -3.91
CA TRP A 186 16.74 -9.97 -4.50
C TRP A 186 16.32 -8.88 -3.49
N ASP A 187 15.97 -9.27 -2.26
CA ASP A 187 15.49 -8.41 -1.17
C ASP A 187 16.52 -8.19 -0.05
N ALA A 188 17.78 -8.58 -0.28
CA ALA A 188 18.89 -8.19 0.58
C ALA A 188 19.07 -6.67 0.56
N ALA A 189 19.40 -6.07 1.69
CA ALA A 189 19.56 -4.61 1.80
C ALA A 189 20.82 -4.22 2.57
N GLU A 190 21.40 -3.11 2.14
CA GLU A 190 22.61 -2.50 2.67
C GLU A 190 22.32 -1.05 3.11
N PRO A 191 23.10 -0.44 4.04
CA PRO A 191 22.82 0.88 4.60
C PRO A 191 22.68 2.01 3.57
N SER A 192 23.34 1.88 2.42
CA SER A 192 23.30 2.82 1.29
C SER A 192 21.94 2.90 0.57
N LEU A 193 21.07 1.91 0.76
CA LEU A 193 19.70 1.88 0.22
C LEU A 193 18.69 2.62 1.12
N PHE A 194 19.09 3.06 2.32
CA PHE A 194 18.25 3.77 3.27
C PHE A 194 18.68 5.24 3.38
N HIS A 195 17.73 6.16 3.58
CA HIS A 195 18.06 7.57 3.80
C HIS A 195 18.92 7.68 5.06
N HIS A 196 20.02 8.43 4.98
CA HIS A 196 20.99 8.54 6.06
C HIS A 196 21.63 9.93 6.09
N LYS A 197 22.16 10.31 7.25
CA LYS A 197 22.97 11.54 7.34
C LYS A 197 24.26 11.37 6.54
N LYS A 198 24.74 12.47 5.95
CA LYS A 198 26.05 12.52 5.32
C LYS A 198 27.12 12.00 6.29
N ASP A 199 27.98 11.12 5.79
CA ASP A 199 29.06 10.47 6.53
C ASP A 199 28.61 9.57 7.72
N LYS A 200 27.31 9.20 7.80
CA LYS A 200 26.72 8.40 8.89
C LYS A 200 25.63 7.43 8.39
N GLU A 201 26.00 6.48 7.54
CA GLU A 201 25.07 5.52 6.89
C GLU A 201 24.12 4.79 7.87
N LEU A 202 24.59 4.51 9.10
CA LEU A 202 23.85 3.81 10.14
C LEU A 202 22.86 4.69 10.95
N ARG A 203 22.68 5.98 10.63
CA ARG A 203 21.79 6.91 11.36
C ARG A 203 21.23 8.03 10.47
N ASN A 204 19.99 8.42 10.72
CA ASN A 204 19.34 9.51 9.98
C ASN A 204 18.81 10.65 10.89
N CYS A 205 18.05 11.57 10.32
CA CYS A 205 17.04 12.36 11.03
C CYS A 205 15.83 11.50 11.43
N VAL A 206 14.86 12.09 12.12
CA VAL A 206 13.73 11.38 12.74
C VAL A 206 12.43 12.12 12.46
N VAL A 207 11.34 11.40 12.21
CA VAL A 207 9.96 11.94 12.19
C VAL A 207 9.02 11.10 13.05
N GLY A 208 8.00 11.74 13.64
CA GLY A 208 6.97 11.08 14.45
C GLY A 208 6.58 11.88 15.71
N PRO A 209 6.24 11.22 16.84
CA PRO A 209 5.82 11.89 18.07
C PRO A 209 6.83 12.91 18.60
N SER A 210 8.13 12.58 18.53
CA SER A 210 9.22 13.45 19.01
C SER A 210 9.43 14.70 18.18
N THR A 211 8.92 14.74 16.94
CA THR A 211 8.90 15.94 16.09
C THR A 211 7.51 16.57 15.99
N GLY A 212 6.54 16.11 16.78
CA GLY A 212 5.18 16.67 16.78
C GLY A 212 4.35 16.32 15.55
N TRP A 213 4.67 15.23 14.84
CA TRP A 213 3.92 14.76 13.67
C TRP A 213 3.75 15.80 12.55
N LEU A 214 4.77 16.61 12.28
CA LEU A 214 4.69 17.74 11.35
C LEU A 214 4.47 17.35 9.86
N CYS A 215 4.40 16.07 9.52
CA CYS A 215 4.13 15.61 8.17
C CYS A 215 2.68 15.92 7.77
N GLY A 216 2.51 16.62 6.65
CA GLY A 216 1.23 17.22 6.27
C GLY A 216 0.91 18.56 6.95
N SER A 217 1.79 19.11 7.79
CA SER A 217 1.62 20.45 8.36
C SER A 217 2.04 21.55 7.38
N PRO A 218 1.25 22.64 7.21
CA PRO A 218 1.68 23.84 6.47
C PRO A 218 2.92 24.53 7.06
N SER A 219 3.29 24.18 8.30
CA SER A 219 4.48 24.69 8.99
C SER A 219 5.76 23.93 8.60
N LEU A 220 5.65 22.76 7.98
CA LEU A 220 6.80 22.01 7.49
C LEU A 220 7.35 22.65 6.21
N ARG A 221 8.66 22.89 6.16
CA ARG A 221 9.34 23.57 5.05
C ARG A 221 10.57 22.82 4.51
N ASP A 222 10.75 21.58 4.94
CA ASP A 222 11.85 20.71 4.51
C ASP A 222 11.33 19.34 4.08
N CYS A 223 12.19 18.56 3.42
CA CYS A 223 11.89 17.21 2.94
C CYS A 223 11.96 16.15 4.05
N SER A 224 11.91 16.53 5.34
CA SER A 224 12.16 15.58 6.44
C SER A 224 11.15 14.44 6.50
N CYS A 225 9.92 14.64 6.04
CA CYS A 225 8.91 13.59 6.04
C CYS A 225 9.17 12.44 5.07
N CYS A 226 9.90 12.69 3.98
CA CYS A 226 10.18 11.68 2.95
C CYS A 226 11.63 11.19 2.95
N ALA A 227 12.39 11.52 4.00
CA ALA A 227 13.82 11.24 4.08
C ALA A 227 14.35 11.05 5.52
N CYS A 228 13.47 10.78 6.50
CA CYS A 228 13.85 10.61 7.92
C CYS A 228 13.24 9.35 8.55
N ASP A 229 13.95 8.75 9.50
CA ASP A 229 13.53 7.49 10.13
C ASP A 229 12.26 7.67 10.96
N MET A 230 11.20 6.94 10.61
CA MET A 230 9.94 6.97 11.34
C MET A 230 10.13 6.41 12.77
N TYR A 231 9.60 7.13 13.76
CA TYR A 231 9.81 6.93 15.20
C TYR A 231 11.29 6.95 15.65
N GLY A 232 12.23 7.28 14.77
CA GLY A 232 13.67 7.23 15.02
C GLY A 232 14.23 5.82 15.21
N GLY A 233 13.48 4.82 14.73
CA GLY A 233 13.86 3.41 14.78
C GLY A 233 13.78 2.72 13.43
N LEU A 234 12.76 3.06 12.62
CA LEU A 234 12.46 2.41 11.35
C LEU A 234 13.29 3.05 10.22
N PRO A 235 14.25 2.32 9.61
CA PRO A 235 15.07 2.88 8.55
C PRO A 235 14.25 3.21 7.31
N ASP A 236 14.31 4.47 6.92
CA ASP A 236 13.56 5.02 5.79
C ASP A 236 14.20 4.64 4.44
N TRP A 237 13.43 4.10 3.50
CA TRP A 237 13.92 3.64 2.19
C TRP A 237 14.23 4.80 1.24
N ARG A 238 15.29 4.66 0.44
CA ARG A 238 15.60 5.57 -0.67
C ARG A 238 14.75 5.28 -1.90
N THR A 239 13.44 5.55 -1.78
CA THR A 239 12.44 5.29 -2.80
C THR A 239 12.63 6.10 -4.10
N GLU A 240 13.50 7.12 -4.09
CA GLU A 240 13.94 7.85 -5.27
C GLU A 240 14.94 7.05 -6.14
N THR A 241 15.57 6.01 -5.57
CA THR A 241 16.59 5.20 -6.25
C THR A 241 16.01 4.02 -7.02
N GLN A 242 16.58 3.72 -8.18
CA GLN A 242 16.14 2.60 -9.01
C GLN A 242 16.26 1.24 -8.29
N ALA A 243 17.32 1.04 -7.50
CA ALA A 243 17.55 -0.20 -6.75
C ALA A 243 16.41 -0.52 -5.76
N VAL A 244 15.97 0.46 -4.97
CA VAL A 244 14.85 0.29 -4.03
C VAL A 244 13.53 0.11 -4.78
N ARG A 245 13.31 0.88 -5.86
CA ARG A 245 12.13 0.71 -6.72
C ARG A 245 12.06 -0.69 -7.32
N ASP A 246 13.17 -1.29 -7.74
CA ASP A 246 13.21 -2.65 -8.29
C ASP A 246 12.92 -3.73 -7.23
N ILE A 247 13.37 -3.54 -5.98
CA ILE A 247 13.00 -4.41 -4.85
C ILE A 247 11.48 -4.36 -4.64
N HIS A 248 10.89 -3.16 -4.53
CA HIS A 248 9.45 -3.02 -4.34
C HIS A 248 8.65 -3.56 -5.52
N ARG A 249 9.07 -3.30 -6.77
CA ARG A 249 8.38 -3.80 -7.97
C ARG A 249 8.39 -5.33 -8.04
N ARG A 250 9.49 -6.00 -7.67
CA ARG A 250 9.54 -7.48 -7.58
C ARG A 250 8.62 -8.05 -6.51
N HIS A 251 8.53 -7.38 -5.36
CA HIS A 251 7.57 -7.77 -4.32
C HIS A 251 6.13 -7.65 -4.84
N LEU A 252 5.80 -6.50 -5.45
CA LEU A 252 4.48 -6.24 -6.04
C LEU A 252 4.14 -7.18 -7.23
N GLU A 253 5.13 -7.54 -8.05
CA GLU A 253 4.98 -8.52 -9.14
C GLU A 253 4.46 -9.85 -8.61
N GLU A 254 5.03 -10.33 -7.51
CA GLU A 254 4.62 -11.58 -6.90
C GLU A 254 3.19 -11.52 -6.35
N LEU A 255 2.83 -10.43 -5.66
CA LEU A 255 1.46 -10.24 -5.15
C LEU A 255 0.46 -10.24 -6.29
N PHE A 256 0.75 -9.48 -7.35
CA PHE A 256 -0.10 -9.42 -8.54
C PHE A 256 -0.21 -10.80 -9.23
N SER A 257 0.90 -11.53 -9.35
CA SER A 257 0.93 -12.88 -9.93
C SER A 257 0.15 -13.93 -9.12
N MET A 258 0.02 -13.70 -7.81
CA MET A 258 -0.80 -14.52 -6.90
C MET A 258 -2.31 -14.25 -7.06
N GLY A 259 -2.68 -13.20 -7.79
CA GLY A 259 -4.06 -12.75 -7.95
C GLY A 259 -4.48 -11.72 -6.91
N ILE A 260 -3.55 -11.00 -6.28
CA ILE A 260 -3.86 -9.88 -5.38
C ILE A 260 -3.86 -8.60 -6.23
N THR A 261 -5.01 -7.96 -6.37
CA THR A 261 -5.17 -6.76 -7.24
C THR A 261 -5.49 -5.49 -6.47
N MET A 262 -5.57 -5.54 -5.13
CA MET A 262 -5.85 -4.36 -4.29
C MET A 262 -4.82 -4.17 -3.17
N LEU A 263 -4.55 -2.91 -2.80
CA LEU A 263 -3.49 -2.54 -1.85
C LEU A 263 -3.92 -1.44 -0.85
N ARG A 264 -3.52 -1.60 0.42
CA ARG A 264 -3.26 -0.47 1.34
C ARG A 264 -1.77 -0.16 1.29
N VAL A 265 -1.41 1.08 0.99
CA VAL A 265 -0.04 1.57 1.18
C VAL A 265 0.10 2.08 2.62
N ASP A 266 0.85 1.37 3.45
CA ASP A 266 1.20 1.78 4.82
C ASP A 266 2.08 3.04 4.80
N ALA A 267 1.94 3.90 5.82
CA ALA A 267 2.82 5.05 6.03
C ALA A 267 3.00 5.99 4.80
N ALA A 268 2.08 5.98 3.82
CA ALA A 268 2.28 6.59 2.50
C ALA A 268 2.58 8.11 2.52
N ILE A 269 2.18 8.82 3.58
CA ILE A 269 2.55 10.22 3.83
C ILE A 269 4.07 10.44 3.90
N TYR A 270 4.83 9.43 4.33
CA TYR A 270 6.28 9.47 4.51
C TYR A 270 7.05 9.10 3.23
N SER A 271 6.37 8.84 2.11
CA SER A 271 7.01 8.64 0.82
C SER A 271 6.59 9.73 -0.17
N GLU A 272 7.49 10.15 -1.05
CA GLU A 272 7.18 11.12 -2.11
C GLU A 272 6.14 10.58 -3.08
N VAL A 273 5.30 11.48 -3.60
CA VAL A 273 4.18 11.10 -4.49
C VAL A 273 4.69 10.49 -5.79
N ASP A 274 5.73 11.10 -6.38
CA ASP A 274 6.31 10.66 -7.64
C ASP A 274 7.04 9.31 -7.50
N ASP A 275 7.61 9.03 -6.32
CA ASP A 275 8.28 7.77 -6.00
C ASP A 275 7.27 6.62 -5.81
N LEU A 276 6.19 6.85 -5.04
CA LEU A 276 5.09 5.90 -4.91
C LEU A 276 4.44 5.60 -6.27
N ALA A 277 4.17 6.64 -7.07
CA ALA A 277 3.60 6.47 -8.41
C ALA A 277 4.53 5.64 -9.31
N ALA A 278 5.85 5.87 -9.26
CA ALA A 278 6.83 5.10 -10.01
C ALA A 278 6.97 3.62 -9.54
N ILE A 279 6.62 3.33 -8.28
CA ILE A 279 6.62 1.96 -7.72
C ILE A 279 5.31 1.23 -8.04
N LEU A 280 4.16 1.90 -7.92
CA LEU A 280 2.85 1.26 -7.96
C LEU A 280 2.27 1.16 -9.37
N ASN A 281 2.42 2.19 -10.21
CA ASN A 281 1.74 2.28 -11.51
C ASN A 281 2.35 1.39 -12.62
N VAL A 282 3.20 0.43 -12.25
CA VAL A 282 3.71 -0.61 -13.17
C VAL A 282 2.75 -1.81 -13.31
N TYR A 283 1.78 -1.95 -12.39
CA TYR A 283 0.74 -2.99 -12.45
C TYR A 283 -0.66 -2.36 -12.47
N PRO A 284 -1.64 -2.97 -13.16
CA PRO A 284 -3.00 -2.48 -13.23
C PRO A 284 -3.80 -2.95 -12.00
N TRP A 285 -3.59 -2.29 -10.87
CA TRP A 285 -4.36 -2.54 -9.65
C TRP A 285 -5.83 -2.16 -9.83
N ASP A 286 -6.74 -2.95 -9.25
CA ASP A 286 -8.18 -2.63 -9.23
C ASP A 286 -8.47 -1.51 -8.22
N PHE A 287 -7.76 -1.52 -7.07
CA PHE A 287 -7.95 -0.54 -6.01
C PHE A 287 -6.68 -0.32 -5.18
N ILE A 288 -6.21 0.93 -5.09
CA ILE A 288 -5.20 1.35 -4.11
C ILE A 288 -5.83 2.38 -3.19
N PHE A 289 -5.58 2.28 -1.88
CA PHE A 289 -5.74 3.40 -0.96
C PHE A 289 -4.48 3.63 -0.10
N GLN A 290 -4.27 4.90 0.26
CA GLN A 290 -3.09 5.35 0.98
C GLN A 290 -3.40 5.58 2.46
N GLU A 291 -2.54 5.09 3.36
CA GLU A 291 -2.47 5.67 4.69
C GLU A 291 -1.88 7.07 4.62
N TRP A 292 -2.73 8.06 4.87
CA TRP A 292 -2.31 9.42 5.05
C TRP A 292 -3.03 10.05 6.26
N TRP A 293 -2.23 10.70 7.10
CA TRP A 293 -2.64 11.50 8.26
C TRP A 293 -2.51 12.99 7.95
N GLY A 294 -3.61 13.74 7.95
CA GLY A 294 -3.60 15.19 7.74
C GLY A 294 -4.90 15.71 7.13
N GLU A 295 -5.27 16.94 7.48
CA GLU A 295 -6.52 17.60 7.04
C GLU A 295 -6.40 18.29 5.67
N PHE A 296 -5.19 18.34 5.09
CA PHE A 296 -4.90 19.05 3.84
C PHE A 296 -4.71 18.07 2.69
N PRO A 297 -5.74 17.82 1.86
CA PRO A 297 -5.62 16.88 0.76
C PRO A 297 -4.73 17.42 -0.36
N ASP A 298 -4.05 16.51 -1.05
CA ASP A 298 -3.12 16.75 -2.13
C ASP A 298 -3.65 16.01 -3.34
N ALA A 299 -4.13 16.78 -4.31
CA ALA A 299 -4.70 16.26 -5.54
C ALA A 299 -3.70 15.40 -6.33
N LYS A 300 -2.38 15.55 -6.12
CA LYS A 300 -1.38 14.67 -6.73
C LYS A 300 -1.46 13.24 -6.18
N ARG A 301 -1.66 13.08 -4.87
CA ARG A 301 -1.75 11.75 -4.24
C ARG A 301 -2.94 10.95 -4.74
N THR A 302 -4.12 11.58 -4.82
CA THR A 302 -5.31 10.93 -5.37
C THR A 302 -5.23 10.73 -6.88
N LYS A 303 -4.57 11.63 -7.61
CA LYS A 303 -4.40 11.51 -9.07
C LYS A 303 -3.37 10.45 -9.49
N PHE A 304 -2.26 10.28 -8.78
CA PHE A 304 -1.11 9.50 -9.26
C PHE A 304 -0.80 8.24 -8.44
N VAL A 305 -1.41 8.03 -7.27
CA VAL A 305 -1.09 6.90 -6.38
C VAL A 305 -2.32 6.09 -5.98
N GLY A 306 -3.42 6.75 -5.59
CA GLY A 306 -4.66 6.06 -5.24
C GLY A 306 -5.49 6.79 -4.18
N HIS A 307 -6.58 6.16 -3.75
CA HIS A 307 -7.62 6.75 -2.91
C HIS A 307 -7.07 7.25 -1.56
N TYR A 308 -7.63 8.37 -1.09
CA TYR A 308 -7.35 8.91 0.23
C TYR A 308 -8.12 8.13 1.31
N ARG A 309 -7.45 7.70 2.38
CA ARG A 309 -8.13 7.15 3.57
C ARG A 309 -8.69 8.30 4.42
N ASP A 310 -9.96 8.63 4.23
CA ASP A 310 -10.63 9.75 4.90
C ASP A 310 -11.02 9.42 6.35
N VAL A 311 -10.04 9.51 7.25
CA VAL A 311 -10.23 9.29 8.70
C VAL A 311 -11.09 10.38 9.36
N ALA A 312 -11.30 11.54 8.73
CA ALA A 312 -12.17 12.59 9.25
C ALA A 312 -13.65 12.25 9.10
N TYR A 313 -14.00 11.33 8.20
CA TYR A 313 -15.38 10.89 7.96
C TYR A 313 -16.02 10.30 9.22
N ARG A 314 -15.26 9.46 9.95
CA ARG A 314 -15.67 8.94 11.26
C ARG A 314 -16.04 10.08 12.21
N TRP A 315 -15.23 11.12 12.32
CA TRP A 315 -15.47 12.21 13.28
C TRP A 315 -16.75 12.97 12.96
N LYS A 316 -17.00 13.29 11.68
CA LYS A 316 -18.28 13.89 11.26
C LYS A 316 -19.47 12.98 11.55
N LEU A 317 -19.37 11.69 11.24
CA LEU A 317 -20.43 10.72 11.50
C LEU A 317 -20.71 10.56 13.00
N VAL A 318 -19.67 10.36 13.83
CA VAL A 318 -19.79 10.21 15.28
C VAL A 318 -20.34 11.48 15.92
N ASN A 319 -19.93 12.67 15.48
CA ASN A 319 -20.49 13.93 15.99
C ASN A 319 -21.97 14.11 15.62
N ALA A 320 -22.38 13.68 14.42
CA ALA A 320 -23.80 13.68 14.03
C ALA A 320 -24.63 12.66 14.84
N LEU A 321 -24.07 11.47 15.11
CA LEU A 321 -24.72 10.41 15.89
C LEU A 321 -24.74 10.66 17.42
N ALA A 322 -23.72 11.34 17.96
CA ALA A 322 -23.63 11.69 19.38
C ALA A 322 -24.55 12.85 19.77
N ASN A 323 -25.16 13.51 18.79
CA ASN A 323 -26.16 14.54 19.02
C ASN A 323 -27.42 13.92 19.63
N ARG A 324 -27.87 14.48 20.76
CA ARG A 324 -28.97 13.90 21.55
C ARG A 324 -30.36 14.23 20.99
N ASP A 325 -30.43 15.13 20.01
CA ASP A 325 -31.68 15.46 19.33
C ASP A 325 -31.86 14.58 18.10
N ILE A 326 -32.78 13.61 18.21
CA ILE A 326 -33.14 12.69 17.12
C ILE A 326 -33.71 13.41 15.89
N SER A 327 -34.24 14.63 16.03
CA SER A 327 -34.68 15.43 14.88
C SER A 327 -33.52 15.84 13.98
N GLU A 328 -32.30 15.93 14.51
CA GLU A 328 -31.08 16.25 13.76
C GLU A 328 -30.41 15.01 13.13
N PHE A 329 -30.94 13.80 13.35
CA PHE A 329 -30.38 12.55 12.80
C PHE A 329 -30.32 12.57 11.25
N HIS A 330 -31.16 13.35 10.58
CA HIS A 330 -31.11 13.52 9.12
C HIS A 330 -29.74 14.00 8.62
N LYS A 331 -29.01 14.80 9.43
CA LYS A 331 -27.67 15.31 9.11
C LYS A 331 -26.62 14.20 8.93
N VAL A 332 -26.88 12.99 9.44
CA VAL A 332 -26.06 11.80 9.18
C VAL A 332 -26.01 11.47 7.68
N PHE A 333 -27.14 11.57 7.00
CA PHE A 333 -27.24 11.29 5.55
C PHE A 333 -26.63 12.39 4.67
N ASP A 334 -26.37 13.57 5.24
CA ASP A 334 -25.66 14.68 4.58
C ASP A 334 -24.13 14.56 4.69
N VAL A 335 -23.59 13.63 5.50
CA VAL A 335 -22.14 13.41 5.63
C VAL A 335 -21.59 12.72 4.39
N LYS A 336 -21.18 13.52 3.40
CA LYS A 336 -20.65 13.05 2.11
C LYS A 336 -19.13 12.87 2.08
N SER A 337 -18.38 13.66 2.85
CA SER A 337 -16.93 13.51 3.01
C SER A 337 -16.48 13.95 4.41
N GLY A 338 -15.40 13.36 4.90
CA GLY A 338 -14.71 13.77 6.11
C GLY A 338 -13.85 15.01 5.86
N VAL A 339 -12.94 14.94 4.90
CA VAL A 339 -12.10 16.06 4.47
C VAL A 339 -12.76 16.83 3.32
N HIS A 340 -12.59 18.16 3.31
CA HIS A 340 -13.08 19.01 2.22
C HIS A 340 -12.05 19.08 1.09
N GLY A 341 -12.50 18.96 -0.16
CA GLY A 341 -11.64 19.07 -1.35
C GLY A 341 -11.17 17.75 -1.96
N VAL A 342 -11.44 16.60 -1.31
CA VAL A 342 -11.34 15.28 -1.95
C VAL A 342 -12.70 14.93 -2.55
N PRO A 343 -12.81 14.65 -3.87
CA PRO A 343 -14.04 14.13 -4.46
C PRO A 343 -14.41 12.76 -3.86
N GLN A 344 -15.70 12.45 -3.76
CA GLN A 344 -16.16 11.30 -2.97
C GLN A 344 -15.61 9.96 -3.50
N GLU A 345 -15.52 9.87 -4.82
CA GLU A 345 -14.99 8.77 -5.62
C GLU A 345 -13.48 8.54 -5.43
N ASN A 346 -12.75 9.51 -4.85
CA ASN A 346 -11.30 9.43 -4.62
C ASN A 346 -10.94 9.08 -3.17
N ALA A 347 -11.90 8.62 -2.36
CA ALA A 347 -11.69 8.35 -0.94
C ALA A 347 -12.28 7.01 -0.45
N MET A 348 -11.58 6.40 0.51
CA MET A 348 -12.05 5.27 1.30
C MET A 348 -12.41 5.77 2.71
N TYR A 349 -13.57 5.36 3.23
CA TYR A 349 -14.15 5.90 4.47
C TYR A 349 -14.12 4.88 5.63
N PRO A 350 -13.03 4.78 6.40
CA PRO A 350 -12.97 3.86 7.53
C PRO A 350 -13.78 4.40 8.72
N LEU A 351 -14.78 3.64 9.18
CA LEU A 351 -15.45 3.94 10.44
C LEU A 351 -14.54 3.68 11.65
N LEU A 352 -13.76 2.60 11.59
CA LEU A 352 -12.75 2.21 12.56
C LEU A 352 -11.54 1.65 11.80
N TYR A 353 -10.35 1.78 12.40
CA TYR A 353 -9.12 1.20 11.87
C TYR A 353 -8.15 0.94 13.03
N HIS A 354 -7.16 0.09 12.79
CA HIS A 354 -6.42 -0.57 13.87
C HIS A 354 -5.65 0.35 14.83
N ASP A 355 -5.12 1.49 14.36
CA ASP A 355 -4.46 2.52 15.18
C ASP A 355 -5.46 3.44 15.89
N GLY A 356 -6.49 3.86 15.14
CA GLY A 356 -7.48 4.85 15.56
C GLY A 356 -8.60 4.26 16.40
N ARG A 357 -8.30 3.40 17.37
CA ARG A 357 -9.30 2.99 18.36
C ARG A 357 -9.73 4.19 19.19
N SER A 358 -10.97 4.20 19.67
CA SER A 358 -11.24 4.97 20.89
C SER A 358 -10.29 4.46 21.98
N GLN A 359 -9.74 5.37 22.79
CA GLN A 359 -9.00 4.97 23.99
C GLN A 359 -9.93 4.24 24.99
N ASP A 360 -11.24 4.43 24.82
CA ASP A 360 -12.34 3.79 25.54
C ASP A 360 -13.18 2.91 24.58
N ALA A 361 -12.68 1.73 24.22
CA ALA A 361 -13.44 0.62 23.61
C ALA A 361 -13.30 -0.64 24.46
#